data_AF-A0A0F9Y4N2-F1
#
_entry.id   AF-A0A0F9Y4N2-F1
#
_cell.length_a   1.000
_cell.length_b   1.000
_cell.length_c   1.000
_cell.angle_alpha   90.00
_cell.angle_beta   90.00
_cell.angle_gamma   90.00
#
_symmetry.space_group_name_H-M   'P 1'
#
loop_
_entity.id
_entity.type
_entity.pdbx_description
1 polymer ?
#
loop_
_entity_poly.entity_id
_entity_poly.type
_entity_poly.pdbx_seq_one_letter_code
_entity_poly.pdbx_strand_id
1 'polypeptide(L)'
;MRILLETNLPQLAQLWASEPEITQRHLTRQMTEAVMLLERETIERAPEGRGGSSGLRGGIAAVPPVASGISGEVIGLVVGSAAHTVPIEMGTKPHFVPIRPLQEWVEYKLGLEGQEARSVAFAISRTIARDGTEGKFMFRDALAANEAQVEEMLRAAIPQIIQEMTQGE
;
A
#
# COMPACT_ATOMS: atom_id res chain seq x y z
N MET A 1 -0.52 -5.93 -8.56
CA MET A 1 -1.92 -5.75 -9.00
C MET A 1 -1.95 -4.54 -9.91
N ARG A 2 -2.42 -4.68 -11.16
CA ARG A 2 -2.49 -3.60 -12.16
C ARG A 2 -3.96 -3.24 -12.31
N ILE A 3 -4.35 -2.03 -11.91
CA ILE A 3 -5.70 -1.51 -12.16
C ILE A 3 -5.69 -0.90 -13.56
N LEU A 4 -6.59 -1.35 -14.43
CA LEU A 4 -6.89 -0.72 -15.72
C LEU A 4 -8.20 0.04 -15.53
N LEU A 5 -8.14 1.37 -15.52
CA LEU A 5 -9.32 2.22 -15.38
C LEU A 5 -10.02 2.31 -16.74
N GLU A 6 -11.18 1.68 -16.89
CA GLU A 6 -12.03 1.82 -18.08
C GLU A 6 -12.84 3.13 -18.07
N THR A 7 -12.29 4.21 -17.51
CA THR A 7 -12.99 5.49 -17.46
C THR A 7 -12.74 6.28 -18.73
N ASN A 8 -13.73 6.32 -19.62
CA ASN A 8 -13.81 7.21 -20.77
C ASN A 8 -12.48 7.31 -21.57
N LEU A 9 -11.82 6.17 -21.76
CA LEU A 9 -10.51 6.05 -22.42
C LEU A 9 -10.42 6.85 -23.72
N PRO A 10 -11.47 6.95 -24.58
CA PRO A 10 -11.40 7.79 -25.77
C PRO A 10 -11.20 9.28 -25.45
N GLN A 11 -11.91 9.82 -24.45
CA GLN A 11 -11.80 11.23 -24.06
C GLN A 11 -10.45 11.51 -23.42
N LEU A 12 -9.99 10.64 -22.51
CA LEU A 12 -8.69 10.81 -21.87
C LEU A 12 -7.54 10.67 -22.89
N ALA A 13 -7.66 9.75 -23.85
CA ALA A 13 -6.70 9.61 -24.95
C ALA A 13 -6.68 10.85 -25.85
N GLN A 14 -7.85 11.45 -26.12
CA GLN A 14 -7.93 12.70 -26.86
C GLN A 14 -7.24 13.84 -26.10
N LEU A 15 -7.51 13.99 -24.81
CA LEU A 15 -6.86 15.01 -23.96
C LEU A 15 -5.35 14.83 -23.91
N TRP A 16 -4.87 13.58 -23.82
CA TRP A 16 -3.45 13.27 -23.90
C TRP A 16 -2.81 13.66 -25.24
N ALA A 17 -3.54 13.51 -26.34
CA ALA A 17 -3.05 13.86 -27.67
C ALA A 17 -3.06 15.37 -27.92
N SER A 18 -4.05 16.10 -27.40
CA SER A 18 -4.18 17.55 -27.61
C SER A 18 -3.39 18.37 -26.60
N GLU A 19 -3.45 18.00 -25.32
CA GLU A 19 -2.91 18.78 -24.19
C GLU A 19 -2.13 17.89 -23.22
N PRO A 20 -0.97 17.35 -23.64
CA PRO A 20 -0.24 16.36 -22.86
C PRO A 20 0.25 16.90 -21.51
N GLU A 21 0.78 18.12 -21.47
CA GLU A 21 1.33 18.68 -20.23
C GLU A 21 0.24 18.95 -19.17
N ILE A 22 -0.91 19.46 -19.61
CA ILE A 22 -2.08 19.70 -18.73
C ILE A 22 -2.62 18.37 -18.23
N THR A 23 -2.81 17.41 -19.14
CA THR A 23 -3.31 16.07 -18.81
C THR A 23 -2.39 15.36 -17.80
N GLN A 24 -1.08 15.36 -18.04
CA GLN A 24 -0.09 14.77 -17.15
C GLN A 24 -0.17 15.35 -15.74
N ARG A 25 -0.23 16.68 -15.63
CA ARG A 25 -0.21 17.38 -14.36
C ARG A 25 -1.43 17.07 -13.50
N HIS A 26 -2.63 17.10 -14.09
CA HIS A 26 -3.87 16.76 -13.38
C HIS A 26 -3.91 15.30 -12.97
N LEU A 27 -3.54 14.38 -13.87
CA LEU A 27 -3.48 12.95 -13.53
C LEU A 27 -2.43 12.66 -12.44
N THR A 28 -1.26 13.30 -12.49
CA THR A 28 -0.23 13.16 -11.46
C THR A 28 -0.72 13.66 -10.11
N ARG A 29 -1.45 14.78 -10.09
CA ARG A 29 -2.08 15.29 -8.87
C ARG A 29 -3.10 14.31 -8.30
N GLN A 30 -4.07 13.86 -9.10
CA GLN A 30 -5.09 12.92 -8.64
C GLN A 30 -4.49 11.58 -8.20
N MET A 31 -3.48 11.09 -8.93
CA MET A 31 -2.74 9.90 -8.54
C MET A 31 -2.01 10.10 -7.21
N THR A 32 -1.45 11.28 -6.95
CA THR A 32 -0.80 11.61 -5.67
C THR A 32 -1.79 11.51 -4.52
N GLU A 33 -2.99 12.10 -4.68
CA GLU A 33 -4.05 12.03 -3.68
C GLU A 33 -4.51 10.58 -3.45
N ALA A 34 -4.67 9.80 -4.52
CA ALA A 34 -5.03 8.39 -4.44
C ALA A 34 -3.98 7.53 -3.70
N VAL A 35 -2.69 7.69 -3.98
CA VAL A 35 -1.65 6.91 -3.28
C VAL A 35 -1.49 7.33 -1.82
N MET A 36 -1.70 8.61 -1.48
CA MET A 36 -1.70 9.07 -0.09
C MET A 36 -2.88 8.51 0.71
N LEU A 37 -4.06 8.42 0.07
CA LEU A 37 -5.20 7.70 0.67
C LEU A 37 -4.84 6.25 0.94
N LEU A 38 -4.34 5.54 -0.08
CA LEU A 38 -4.00 4.12 0.04
C LEU A 38 -2.87 3.85 1.04
N GLU A 39 -1.88 4.74 1.14
CA GLU A 39 -0.84 4.69 2.17
C GLU A 39 -1.46 4.72 3.57
N ARG A 40 -2.30 5.73 3.86
CA ARG A 40 -3.00 5.84 5.15
C ARG A 40 -3.79 4.56 5.45
N GLU A 41 -4.59 4.11 4.48
CA GLU A 41 -5.47 2.95 4.62
C GLU A 41 -4.68 1.65 4.83
N THR A 42 -3.51 1.53 4.22
CA THR A 42 -2.59 0.41 4.41
C THR A 42 -1.97 0.45 5.80
N ILE A 43 -1.55 1.62 6.28
CA ILE A 43 -0.97 1.81 7.61
C ILE A 43 -1.98 1.46 8.71
N GLU A 44 -3.25 1.88 8.57
CA GLU A 44 -4.32 1.56 9.53
C GLU A 44 -4.56 0.04 9.64
N ARG A 45 -4.50 -0.67 8.51
CA ARG A 45 -4.66 -2.14 8.46
C ARG A 45 -3.42 -2.90 8.92
N ALA A 46 -2.25 -2.27 8.88
CA ALA A 46 -1.00 -2.93 9.22
C ALA A 46 -0.94 -3.29 10.71
N PRO A 47 -0.50 -4.52 11.05
CA PRO A 47 -0.41 -4.96 12.44
C PRO A 47 0.65 -4.16 13.21
N GLU A 48 0.35 -3.89 14.47
CA GLU A 48 1.28 -3.22 15.39
C GLU A 48 2.25 -4.21 16.04
N GLY A 49 3.51 -3.79 16.18
CA GLY A 49 4.56 -4.50 16.92
C GLY A 49 5.43 -3.53 17.71
N ARG A 50 6.44 -4.07 18.41
CA ARG A 50 7.30 -3.34 19.35
C ARG A 50 8.03 -2.11 18.75
N GLY A 51 8.18 -2.07 17.41
CA GLY A 51 8.87 -0.99 16.70
C GLY A 51 8.06 0.29 16.47
N GLY A 52 6.74 0.31 16.72
CA GLY A 52 5.92 1.51 16.49
C GLY A 52 6.13 2.14 15.11
N SER A 53 6.48 3.43 15.08
CA SER A 53 6.82 4.19 13.86
C SER A 53 8.16 3.81 13.23
N SER A 54 9.02 3.04 13.89
CA SER A 54 10.20 2.40 13.30
C SER A 54 9.93 0.96 12.85
N GLY A 55 8.72 0.46 13.06
CA GLY A 55 8.27 -0.86 12.64
C GLY A 55 7.63 -0.85 11.26
N LEU A 56 6.84 -1.88 10.97
CA LEU A 56 6.15 -2.07 9.69
C LEU A 56 5.39 -0.81 9.22
N ARG A 57 4.64 -0.17 10.12
CA ARG A 57 3.82 1.01 9.80
C ARG A 57 4.62 2.18 9.27
N GLY A 58 5.76 2.51 9.88
CA GLY A 58 6.61 3.60 9.38
C GLY A 58 7.46 3.24 8.17
N GLY A 59 7.49 1.95 7.79
CA GLY A 59 8.12 1.49 6.57
C GLY A 59 7.21 1.53 5.34
N ILE A 60 5.91 1.76 5.51
CA ILE A 60 4.93 1.89 4.42
C ILE A 60 4.90 3.34 3.97
N ALA A 61 5.05 3.58 2.66
CA ALA A 61 5.01 4.93 2.10
C ALA A 61 4.44 4.96 0.68
N ALA A 62 3.75 6.05 0.34
CA ALA A 62 3.49 6.39 -1.05
C ALA A 62 4.78 6.89 -1.73
N VAL A 63 5.01 6.43 -2.96
CA VAL A 63 6.07 6.96 -3.83
C VAL A 63 5.45 8.02 -4.74
N PRO A 64 6.10 9.19 -4.92
CA PRO A 64 5.64 10.20 -5.87
C PRO A 64 5.32 9.59 -7.23
N PRO A 65 4.12 9.82 -7.79
CA PRO A 65 3.74 9.20 -9.05
C PRO A 65 4.67 9.61 -10.18
N VAL A 66 4.98 8.66 -11.05
CA VAL A 66 5.85 8.88 -12.22
C VAL A 66 5.01 8.77 -13.48
N ALA A 67 5.13 9.77 -14.36
CA ALA A 67 4.59 9.68 -15.70
C ALA A 67 5.53 8.87 -16.60
N SER A 68 5.02 7.81 -17.20
CA SER A 68 5.70 7.03 -18.22
C SER A 68 5.64 7.78 -19.55
N GLY A 69 6.78 8.35 -19.98
CA GLY A 69 6.89 9.08 -21.25
C GLY A 69 6.69 8.22 -22.51
N ILE A 70 6.60 6.89 -22.38
CA ILE A 70 6.44 5.96 -23.51
C ILE A 70 4.96 5.63 -23.77
N SER A 71 4.11 5.70 -22.74
CA SER A 71 2.72 5.20 -22.77
C SER A 71 1.65 6.19 -22.32
N GLY A 72 2.02 7.41 -21.88
CA GLY A 72 1.04 8.36 -21.31
C GLY A 72 0.40 7.85 -20.00
N GLU A 73 1.03 6.87 -19.35
CA GLU A 73 0.55 6.31 -18.08
C GLU A 73 1.10 7.15 -16.93
N VAL A 74 0.28 7.39 -15.91
CA VAL A 74 0.73 7.89 -14.61
C VAL A 74 0.69 6.73 -13.62
N ILE A 75 1.84 6.38 -13.03
CA ILE A 75 1.98 5.22 -12.15
C ILE A 75 2.18 5.71 -10.72
N GLY A 76 1.23 5.38 -9.84
CA GLY A 76 1.33 5.56 -8.40
C GLY A 76 1.68 4.24 -7.70
N LEU A 77 2.51 4.29 -6.66
CA LEU A 77 2.89 3.11 -5.87
C LEU A 77 2.79 3.39 -4.37
N VAL A 78 2.32 2.40 -3.62
CA VAL A 78 2.48 2.33 -2.16
C VAL A 78 3.36 1.11 -1.87
N VAL A 79 4.45 1.31 -1.13
CA VAL A 79 5.48 0.29 -0.91
C VAL A 79 5.76 0.12 0.57
N GLY A 80 6.17 -1.08 0.98
CA GLY A 80 6.78 -1.31 2.28
C GLY A 80 8.28 -1.55 2.14
N SER A 81 9.09 -0.78 2.85
CA SER A 81 10.56 -0.81 2.79
C SER A 81 11.19 -1.88 3.68
N ALA A 82 10.46 -2.40 4.67
CA ALA A 82 10.99 -3.43 5.57
C ALA A 82 10.99 -4.81 4.90
N ALA A 83 12.08 -5.57 5.06
CA ALA A 83 12.22 -6.92 4.48
C ALA A 83 11.10 -7.90 4.91
N HIS A 84 10.53 -7.69 6.10
CA HIS A 84 9.43 -8.50 6.63
C HIS A 84 8.04 -8.07 6.13
N THR A 85 7.92 -7.02 5.32
CA THR A 85 6.63 -6.54 4.78
C THR A 85 5.93 -7.64 3.96
N VAL A 86 6.64 -8.25 3.01
CA VAL A 86 6.05 -9.29 2.13
C VAL A 86 5.61 -10.53 2.91
N PRO A 87 6.43 -11.09 3.83
CA PRO A 87 5.99 -12.16 4.74
C PRO A 87 4.73 -11.82 5.56
N ILE A 88 4.54 -10.56 5.95
CA ILE A 88 3.34 -10.14 6.69
C ILE A 88 2.14 -10.00 5.75
N GLU A 89 2.34 -9.42 4.57
CA GLU A 89 1.28 -9.25 3.57
C GLU A 89 0.73 -10.59 3.10
N MET A 90 1.62 -11.49 2.69
CA MET A 90 1.27 -12.73 1.97
C MET A 90 1.31 -13.98 2.86
N GLY A 91 1.84 -13.87 4.08
CA GLY A 91 2.10 -15.02 4.93
C GLY A 91 3.40 -15.74 4.56
N THR A 92 3.65 -16.84 5.24
CA THR A 92 4.88 -17.63 5.07
C THR A 92 4.56 -19.12 5.03
N LYS A 93 5.40 -19.87 4.31
CA LYS A 93 5.42 -21.34 4.42
C LYS A 93 5.97 -21.76 5.78
N PRO A 94 5.71 -23.00 6.22
CA PRO A 94 6.30 -23.53 7.45
C PRO A 94 7.82 -23.40 7.47
N HIS A 95 8.37 -22.80 8.54
CA HIS A 95 9.80 -22.60 8.72
C HIS A 95 10.17 -22.37 10.19
N PHE A 96 11.43 -22.58 10.55
CA PHE A 96 11.92 -22.29 11.89
C PHE A 96 12.21 -20.81 12.07
N VAL A 97 11.62 -20.24 13.13
CA VAL A 97 11.81 -18.83 13.51
C VAL A 97 12.61 -18.71 14.81
N PRO A 98 13.49 -17.71 14.93
CA PRO A 98 14.27 -17.49 16.14
C PRO A 98 13.36 -17.10 17.32
N ILE A 99 13.67 -17.63 18.51
CA ILE A 99 12.82 -17.47 19.69
C ILE A 99 12.90 -16.06 20.29
N ARG A 100 14.08 -15.42 20.30
CA ARG A 100 14.26 -14.12 20.95
C ARG A 100 13.31 -13.04 20.38
N PRO A 101 13.22 -12.82 19.06
CA PRO A 101 12.26 -11.85 18.50
C PRO A 101 10.79 -12.16 18.84
N LEU A 102 10.42 -13.45 18.90
CA LEU A 102 9.07 -13.85 19.31
C LEU A 102 8.81 -13.59 20.79
N GLN A 103 9.79 -13.84 21.66
CA GLN A 103 9.67 -13.53 23.08
C GLN A 103 9.46 -12.04 23.28
N GLU A 104 10.25 -11.20 22.63
CA GLU A 104 10.11 -9.73 22.69
C GLU A 104 8.73 -9.25 22.21
N TRP A 105 8.19 -9.89 21.16
CA TRP A 105 6.84 -9.64 20.68
C TRP A 105 5.77 -10.09 21.68
N VAL A 106 5.94 -11.27 22.30
CA VAL A 106 5.04 -11.80 23.33
C VAL A 106 5.00 -10.89 24.55
N GLU A 107 6.17 -10.43 25.01
CA GLU A 107 6.27 -9.47 26.11
C GLU A 107 5.49 -8.19 25.80
N TYR A 108 5.67 -7.66 24.60
CA TYR A 108 4.99 -6.45 24.16
C TYR A 108 3.48 -6.64 23.98
N LYS A 109 3.04 -7.72 23.35
CA LYS A 109 1.63 -7.92 22.98
C LYS A 109 0.78 -8.51 24.09
N LEU A 110 1.35 -9.39 24.90
CA LEU A 110 0.62 -10.17 25.90
C LEU A 110 0.96 -9.72 27.34
N GLY A 111 1.95 -8.84 27.52
CA GLY A 111 2.36 -8.36 28.86
C GLY A 111 3.00 -9.45 29.73
N LEU A 112 3.43 -10.56 29.13
CA LEU A 112 4.14 -11.65 29.81
C LEU A 112 5.61 -11.31 29.96
N GLU A 113 6.33 -11.97 30.87
CA GLU A 113 7.75 -11.71 31.09
C GLU A 113 8.57 -12.99 31.27
N GLY A 114 9.89 -12.87 31.06
CA GLY A 114 10.87 -13.89 31.42
C GLY A 114 10.56 -15.28 30.84
N GLN A 115 10.55 -16.29 31.72
CA GLN A 115 10.40 -17.69 31.31
C GLN A 115 9.00 -18.00 30.75
N GLU A 116 7.98 -17.27 31.19
CA GLU A 116 6.61 -17.43 30.69
C GLU A 116 6.52 -16.94 29.23
N ALA A 117 7.01 -15.73 28.97
CA ALA A 117 7.08 -15.18 27.60
C ALA A 117 7.90 -16.09 26.66
N ARG A 118 9.03 -16.61 27.15
CA ARG A 118 9.86 -17.55 26.38
C ARG A 118 9.12 -18.84 26.04
N SER A 119 8.34 -19.38 26.97
CA SER A 119 7.59 -20.63 26.77
C SER A 119 6.48 -20.45 25.71
N VAL A 120 5.77 -19.32 25.75
CA VAL A 120 4.78 -18.96 24.73
C VAL A 120 5.47 -18.73 23.38
N ALA A 121 6.61 -18.06 23.34
CA ALA A 121 7.39 -17.86 22.12
C ALA A 121 7.82 -19.19 21.46
N PHE A 122 8.21 -20.20 22.27
CA PHE A 122 8.48 -21.55 21.76
C PHE A 122 7.23 -22.22 21.17
N ALA A 123 6.07 -22.09 21.81
CA ALA A 123 4.82 -22.64 21.29
C ALA A 123 4.41 -22.00 19.95
N ILE A 124 4.55 -20.67 19.85
CA ILE A 124 4.32 -19.92 18.60
C ILE A 124 5.32 -20.38 17.53
N SER A 125 6.61 -20.47 17.84
CA SER A 125 7.65 -20.94 16.91
C SER A 125 7.34 -22.33 16.37
N ARG A 126 6.89 -23.27 17.21
CA ARG A 126 6.48 -24.61 16.75
C ARG A 126 5.27 -24.59 15.83
N THR A 127 4.32 -23.70 16.09
CA THR A 127 3.13 -23.54 15.25
C THR A 127 3.54 -23.00 13.88
N ILE A 128 4.38 -21.96 13.83
CA ILE A 128 4.92 -21.41 12.58
C ILE A 128 5.77 -22.46 11.84
N ALA A 129 6.55 -23.27 12.55
CA ALA A 129 7.36 -24.32 11.94
C ALA A 129 6.52 -25.45 11.32
N ARG A 130 5.29 -25.65 11.79
CA ARG A 130 4.38 -26.67 11.27
C ARG A 130 3.48 -26.13 10.16
N ASP A 131 2.93 -24.93 10.36
CA ASP A 131 1.81 -24.41 9.56
C ASP A 131 2.19 -23.16 8.75
N GLY A 132 3.27 -22.47 9.11
CA GLY A 132 3.63 -21.16 8.56
C GLY A 132 2.82 -20.04 9.20
N THR A 133 2.59 -18.97 8.43
CA THR A 133 1.75 -17.84 8.85
C THR A 133 0.76 -17.47 7.76
N GLU A 134 -0.44 -17.06 8.16
CA GLU A 134 -1.41 -16.45 7.27
C GLU A 134 -1.03 -14.99 6.97
N GLY A 135 -1.26 -14.56 5.72
CA GLY A 135 -1.07 -13.17 5.32
C GLY A 135 -2.10 -12.24 5.95
N LYS A 136 -1.68 -11.01 6.23
CA LYS A 136 -2.56 -9.93 6.71
C LYS A 136 -3.18 -9.14 5.58
N PHE A 137 -2.64 -9.26 4.37
CA PHE A 137 -3.20 -8.67 3.15
C PHE A 137 -3.55 -7.18 3.27
N MET A 138 -2.75 -6.42 4.04
CA MET A 138 -3.01 -5.01 4.35
C MET A 138 -3.02 -4.13 3.09
N PHE A 139 -2.18 -4.42 2.09
CA PHE A 139 -2.19 -3.68 0.82
C PHE A 139 -3.39 -4.07 -0.04
N ARG A 140 -3.63 -5.38 -0.19
CA ARG A 140 -4.79 -5.89 -0.95
C ARG A 140 -6.09 -5.32 -0.40
N ASP A 141 -6.28 -5.39 0.91
CA ASP A 141 -7.52 -5.01 1.57
C ASP A 141 -7.68 -3.50 1.67
N ALA A 142 -6.59 -2.73 1.75
CA ALA A 142 -6.64 -1.27 1.62
C ALA A 142 -7.16 -0.86 0.24
N LEU A 143 -6.64 -1.47 -0.83
CA LEU A 143 -7.10 -1.15 -2.18
C LEU A 143 -8.54 -1.61 -2.42
N ALA A 144 -8.86 -2.87 -2.09
CA ALA A 144 -10.21 -3.40 -2.29
C ALA A 144 -11.28 -2.56 -1.56
N ALA A 145 -10.97 -2.04 -0.37
CA ALA A 145 -11.90 -1.20 0.38
C ALA A 145 -12.04 0.24 -0.17
N ASN A 146 -11.06 0.72 -0.95
CA ASN A 146 -11.00 2.11 -1.42
C ASN A 146 -11.04 2.23 -2.95
N GLU A 147 -11.23 1.14 -3.68
CA GLU A 147 -11.18 1.08 -5.15
C GLU A 147 -12.11 2.12 -5.78
N ALA A 148 -13.38 2.16 -5.38
CA ALA A 148 -14.36 3.13 -5.89
C ALA A 148 -13.96 4.59 -5.60
N GLN A 149 -13.35 4.87 -4.45
CA GLN A 149 -12.90 6.22 -4.10
C GLN A 149 -11.68 6.63 -4.94
N VAL A 150 -10.74 5.71 -5.17
CA VAL A 150 -9.59 5.92 -6.05
C VAL A 150 -10.04 6.16 -7.49
N GLU A 151 -11.01 5.37 -7.98
CA GLU A 151 -11.59 5.57 -9.31
C GLU A 151 -12.22 6.96 -9.45
N GLU A 152 -12.96 7.42 -8.45
CA GLU A 152 -13.61 8.72 -8.47
C GLU A 152 -12.58 9.87 -8.46
N MET A 153 -11.53 9.78 -7.64
CA MET A 153 -10.42 10.74 -7.65
C MET A 153 -9.79 10.87 -9.04
N LEU A 154 -9.52 9.73 -9.68
CA LEU A 154 -8.88 9.72 -11.00
C LEU A 154 -9.84 10.21 -12.09
N ARG A 155 -11.13 9.88 -12.01
CA ARG A 155 -12.17 10.39 -12.92
C ARG A 155 -12.33 11.91 -12.81
N ALA A 156 -12.18 12.48 -11.61
CA ALA A 156 -12.26 13.92 -11.38
C ALA A 156 -11.17 14.73 -12.11
N ALA A 157 -10.10 14.10 -12.60
CA ALA A 157 -9.08 14.77 -13.42
C ALA A 157 -9.66 15.31 -14.74
N ILE A 158 -10.57 14.57 -15.39
CA ILE A 158 -11.10 14.93 -16.72
C ILE A 158 -11.79 16.30 -16.71
N PRO A 159 -12.80 16.56 -15.86
CA PRO A 159 -13.44 17.88 -15.83
C PRO A 159 -12.48 19.00 -15.42
N GLN A 160 -11.46 18.73 -14.59
CA GLN A 160 -10.45 19.72 -14.19
C GLN A 160 -9.55 20.11 -15.37
N ILE A 161 -9.14 19.14 -16.19
CA ILE A 161 -8.36 19.38 -17.42
C ILE A 161 -9.16 20.27 -18.37
N ILE A 162 -10.42 19.90 -18.64
CA ILE A 162 -11.30 20.65 -19.57
C ILE A 162 -11.49 22.08 -19.08
N GLN A 163 -11.75 22.27 -17.77
CA GLN A 163 -11.92 23.59 -17.19
C GLN A 163 -10.69 24.46 -17.39
N GLU A 164 -9.49 23.93 -17.15
CA GLU A 164 -8.25 24.70 -17.32
C GLU A 164 -8.02 25.08 -18.79
N MET A 165 -8.27 24.18 -19.73
CA MET A 165 -8.18 24.47 -21.16
C MET A 165 -9.08 25.65 -21.55
N THR A 166 -10.33 25.68 -21.06
CA THR A 166 -11.28 26.75 -21.38
C THR A 166 -11.00 28.10 -20.69
N GLN A 167 -10.18 28.11 -19.63
CA GLN A 167 -9.79 29.33 -18.91
C GLN A 167 -8.44 29.91 -19.41
N GLY A 168 -7.69 29.14 -20.19
CA GLY A 168 -6.43 29.55 -20.81
C GLY A 168 -6.58 30.17 -22.21
N GLU A 169 -7.77 30.13 -22.79
CA GLU A 169 -8.17 30.85 -24.02
C GLU A 169 -8.79 32.23 -23.70
#